data_AF-A0A3D4AVZ8-F1
#
_entry.id   AF-A0A3D4AVZ8-F1
#
_cell.length_a   1.000
_cell.length_b   1.000
_cell.length_c   1.000
_cell.angle_alpha   90.00
_cell.angle_beta   90.00
_cell.angle_gamma   90.00
#
_symmetry.space_group_name_H-M   'P 1'
#
loop_
_entity.id
_entity.type
_entity.pdbx_description
1 polymer ?
#
loop_
_entity_poly.entity_id
_entity_poly.type
_entity_poly.pdbx_seq_one_letter_code
_entity_poly.pdbx_strand_id
1 'polypeptide(L)'
;MALKSTIMKAQLSLSDMDRHVYQDFNLTLAQHPSETDQRLMIRLLAFALNSCDGLEFTKGLSADDEPELWHVNYSEEIELWIELGLPDE
;
A
#
# COMPACT_ATOMS: atom_id res chain seq x y z
N MET A 1 1.37 -4.85 25.69
CA MET A 1 0.21 -5.27 24.86
C MET A 1 0.22 -4.40 23.61
N ALA A 2 0.36 -5.00 22.43
CA ALA A 2 0.28 -4.25 21.18
C ALA A 2 -1.13 -3.69 21.03
N LEU A 3 -1.26 -2.38 20.78
CA LEU A 3 -2.55 -1.78 20.48
C LEU A 3 -3.11 -2.41 19.19
N LYS A 4 -4.41 -2.69 19.18
CA LYS A 4 -5.07 -3.37 18.07
C LYS A 4 -5.19 -2.41 16.88
N SER A 5 -4.86 -2.88 15.68
CA SER A 5 -5.04 -2.12 14.45
C SER A 5 -6.52 -1.87 14.14
N THR A 6 -6.82 -0.74 13.50
CA THR A 6 -8.16 -0.44 12.98
C THR A 6 -8.24 -0.94 11.55
N ILE A 7 -9.31 -1.67 11.19
CA ILE A 7 -9.48 -2.14 9.81
C ILE A 7 -10.27 -1.11 9.01
N MET A 8 -9.64 -0.55 7.98
CA MET A 8 -10.24 0.36 7.01
C MET A 8 -10.59 -0.41 5.73
N LYS A 9 -11.78 -0.16 5.19
CA LYS A 9 -12.19 -0.68 3.89
C LYS A 9 -12.33 0.48 2.91
N ALA A 10 -11.71 0.34 1.75
CA ALA A 10 -11.77 1.33 0.68
C ALA A 10 -12.24 0.65 -0.61
N GLN A 11 -13.21 1.27 -1.28
CA GLN A 11 -13.57 0.93 -2.64
C GLN A 11 -12.95 1.99 -3.55
N LEU A 12 -12.04 1.57 -4.42
CA LEU A 12 -11.31 2.46 -5.31
C LEU A 12 -11.66 2.12 -6.75
N SER A 13 -12.33 3.04 -7.43
CA SER A 13 -12.50 3.01 -8.88
C SER A 13 -11.38 3.84 -9.51
N LEU A 14 -10.46 3.17 -10.21
CA LEU A 14 -9.32 3.80 -10.86
C LEU A 14 -9.60 3.97 -12.36
N SER A 15 -9.36 5.16 -12.87
CA SER A 15 -9.41 5.50 -14.30
C SER A 15 -8.16 6.29 -14.66
N ASP A 16 -7.08 5.56 -14.93
CA ASP A 16 -5.80 6.11 -15.34
C ASP A 16 -5.70 6.11 -16.87
N MET A 17 -5.79 7.31 -17.45
CA MET A 17 -5.76 7.48 -18.91
C MET A 17 -4.36 7.36 -19.50
N ASP A 18 -3.31 7.63 -18.72
CA ASP A 18 -1.93 7.60 -19.20
C ASP A 18 -1.50 6.14 -19.37
N ARG A 19 -1.81 5.29 -18.38
CA ARG A 19 -1.51 3.85 -18.39
C ARG A 19 -2.64 3.00 -18.97
N HIS A 20 -3.78 3.61 -19.30
CA HIS A 20 -5.00 2.93 -19.78
C HIS A 20 -5.52 1.86 -18.79
N VAL A 21 -5.40 2.14 -17.49
CA VAL A 21 -5.87 1.24 -16.42
C VAL A 21 -7.25 1.69 -15.95
N TYR A 22 -8.23 0.80 -16.10
CA TYR A 22 -9.62 1.03 -15.68
C TYR A 22 -10.08 -0.16 -14.83
N GLN A 23 -10.02 -0.01 -13.51
CA GLN A 23 -10.24 -1.13 -12.60
C GLN A 23 -10.86 -0.69 -11.29
N ASP A 24 -11.72 -1.53 -10.73
CA ASP A 24 -12.28 -1.38 -9.39
C ASP A 24 -11.54 -2.28 -8.40
N PHE A 25 -11.09 -1.71 -7.28
CA PHE A 25 -10.40 -2.41 -6.21
C PHE A 25 -11.22 -2.35 -4.92
N ASN A 26 -11.37 -3.51 -4.27
CA ASN A 26 -11.93 -3.62 -2.93
C ASN A 26 -10.80 -3.86 -1.93
N LEU A 27 -10.29 -2.79 -1.33
CA LEU A 27 -9.10 -2.81 -0.49
C LEU A 27 -9.48 -2.93 0.99
N THR A 28 -8.70 -3.71 1.73
CA THR A 28 -8.80 -3.80 3.20
C THR A 28 -7.43 -3.48 3.78
N LEU A 29 -7.33 -2.36 4.50
CA LEU A 29 -6.08 -1.88 5.09
C LEU A 29 -6.14 -2.02 6.61
N ALA A 30 -5.05 -2.49 7.21
CA ALA A 30 -4.85 -2.45 8.64
C ALA A 30 -4.10 -1.16 9.00
N GLN A 31 -4.78 -0.24 9.68
CA GLN A 31 -4.18 0.97 10.21
C GLN A 31 -3.51 0.68 11.55
N HIS A 32 -2.19 0.82 11.61
CA HIS A 32 -1.47 0.68 12.87
C HIS A 32 -1.81 1.86 13.80
N PRO A 33 -1.85 1.70 15.14
CA PRO A 33 -2.18 2.78 16.07
C PRO A 33 -1.27 4.02 16.01
N SER A 34 -0.04 3.89 15.49
CA SER A 34 0.86 5.02 15.22
C SER A 34 0.73 5.59 13.81
N GLU A 35 -0.07 4.96 12.95
CA GLU A 35 -0.33 5.45 11.59
C GLU A 35 -1.46 6.48 11.61
N THR A 36 -1.16 7.68 11.12
CA THR A 36 -2.15 8.75 10.99
C THR A 36 -3.08 8.50 9.81
N ASP A 37 -4.30 9.03 9.87
CA ASP A 37 -5.25 8.93 8.75
C ASP A 37 -4.67 9.50 7.46
N GLN A 38 -3.90 10.60 7.56
CA GLN A 38 -3.21 11.19 6.42
C GLN A 38 -2.22 10.21 5.79
N ARG A 39 -1.42 9.50 6.59
CA ARG A 39 -0.46 8.52 6.10
C ARG A 39 -1.16 7.33 5.42
N LEU A 40 -2.25 6.84 6.02
CA LEU A 40 -3.08 5.80 5.41
C LEU A 40 -3.65 6.24 4.05
N MET A 41 -4.10 7.48 3.93
CA MET A 41 -4.56 8.03 2.65
C MET A 41 -3.43 8.17 1.62
N ILE A 42 -2.21 8.49 2.05
CA ILE A 42 -1.04 8.51 1.16
C ILE A 42 -0.72 7.09 0.67
N ARG A 43 -0.82 6.05 1.51
CA ARG A 43 -0.67 4.65 1.06
C ARG A 43 -1.69 4.28 0.00
N LEU A 44 -2.96 4.65 0.21
CA LEU A 44 -4.02 4.41 -0.76
C LEU A 44 -3.76 5.16 -2.08
N LEU A 45 -3.26 6.39 -2.01
CA LEU A 45 -2.86 7.16 -3.19
C LEU A 45 -1.67 6.51 -3.91
N ALA A 46 -0.65 6.06 -3.17
CA ALA A 46 0.50 5.36 -3.73
C ALA A 46 0.09 4.07 -4.45
N PHE A 47 -0.87 3.33 -3.89
CA PHE A 47 -1.49 2.18 -4.58
C PHE A 47 -2.11 2.59 -5.91
N ALA A 48 -2.96 3.61 -5.93
CA ALA A 48 -3.63 4.07 -7.15
C ALA A 48 -2.60 4.53 -8.22
N LEU A 49 -1.58 5.29 -7.80
CA LEU A 49 -0.53 5.79 -8.68
C LEU A 49 0.38 4.69 -9.23
N ASN A 50 0.48 3.54 -8.56
CA ASN A 50 1.37 2.45 -8.95
C ASN A 50 0.63 1.14 -9.26
N SER A 51 -0.70 1.21 -9.44
CA SER A 51 -1.54 0.03 -9.59
C SER A 51 -1.02 -0.89 -10.69
N CYS A 52 -0.69 -2.11 -10.31
CA CYS A 52 -0.34 -3.19 -11.21
C CYS A 52 -0.88 -4.51 -10.62
N ASP A 53 -0.94 -5.54 -11.44
CA ASP A 53 -1.24 -6.88 -10.95
C ASP A 53 -0.19 -7.27 -9.91
N GLY A 54 -0.65 -7.85 -8.80
CA GLY A 54 0.23 -8.29 -7.70
C GLY A 54 0.74 -7.18 -6.77
N LEU A 55 0.30 -5.93 -6.90
CA LEU A 55 0.63 -4.89 -5.91
C LEU A 55 -0.10 -5.15 -4.59
N GLU A 56 0.66 -5.24 -3.50
CA GLU A 56 0.14 -5.58 -2.17
C GLU A 56 0.52 -4.55 -1.12
N PHE A 57 -0.39 -4.33 -0.15
CA PHE A 57 -0.06 -3.62 1.09
C PHE A 57 0.60 -4.59 2.07
N THR A 58 1.68 -4.16 2.70
CA THR A 58 2.36 -4.95 3.73
C THR A 58 2.08 -4.39 5.13
N LYS A 59 2.78 -4.93 6.15
CA LYS A 59 2.78 -4.38 7.51
C LYS A 59 3.48 -3.02 7.62
N GLY A 60 4.32 -2.65 6.64
CA GLY A 60 4.99 -1.35 6.53
C GLY A 60 5.56 -0.90 7.87
N LEU A 61 5.11 0.25 8.36
CA LEU A 61 5.46 0.84 9.67
C LEU A 61 5.42 -0.08 10.91
N SER A 62 4.86 -1.30 10.81
CA SER A 62 4.86 -2.31 11.87
C SER A 62 5.92 -3.41 11.73
N ALA A 63 6.73 -3.39 10.66
CA ALA A 63 7.79 -4.35 10.35
C ALA A 63 8.97 -3.63 9.68
N ASP A 64 10.18 -3.83 10.20
CA ASP A 64 11.37 -3.10 9.73
C ASP A 64 11.88 -3.59 8.37
N ASP A 65 11.40 -4.73 7.88
CA ASP A 65 11.85 -5.42 6.67
C ASP A 65 10.82 -5.43 5.52
N GLU A 66 9.68 -4.75 5.70
CA GLU A 66 8.62 -4.66 4.68
C GLU A 66 8.35 -3.18 4.29
N PRO A 67 8.19 -2.86 2.98
CA PRO A 67 7.83 -1.52 2.52
C PRO A 67 6.36 -1.23 2.79
N GLU A 68 5.85 -0.02 2.53
CA GLU A 68 4.41 0.23 2.66
C GLU A 68 3.56 -0.56 1.65
N LEU A 69 4.11 -0.71 0.44
CA LEU A 69 3.59 -1.53 -0.65
C LEU A 69 4.74 -2.16 -1.44
N TRP A 70 4.48 -3.33 -2.01
CA TRP A 70 5.40 -3.96 -2.94
C TRP A 70 4.68 -4.73 -4.05
N HIS A 71 5.41 -5.03 -5.12
CA HIS A 71 5.06 -6.06 -6.08
C HIS A 71 6.18 -7.09 -6.11
N VAL A 72 5.85 -8.33 -5.84
CA VAL A 72 6.76 -9.48 -5.89
C VAL A 72 6.28 -10.42 -7.00
N ASN A 73 7.16 -10.77 -7.92
CA ASN A 73 6.80 -11.63 -9.03
C ASN A 73 6.74 -13.11 -8.62
N TYR A 74 6.36 -13.98 -9.57
CA TYR A 74 6.24 -15.42 -9.31
C TYR A 74 7.57 -16.14 -9.01
N SER A 75 8.71 -15.47 -9.20
CA SER A 75 10.04 -15.98 -8.83
C SER A 75 10.52 -15.47 -7.47
N GLU A 76 9.63 -14.83 -6.70
CA GLU A 76 9.92 -14.22 -5.38
C GLU A 76 10.88 -13.02 -5.46
N GLU A 77 11.00 -12.39 -6.63
CA GLU A 77 11.81 -11.18 -6.81
C GLU A 77 10.95 -9.93 -6.64
N ILE A 78 11.46 -8.95 -5.89
CA ILE A 78 10.80 -7.65 -5.68
C ILE A 78 11.00 -6.80 -6.94
N GLU A 79 9.90 -6.54 -7.65
CA GLU A 79 9.92 -5.67 -8.85
C GLU A 79 9.58 -4.22 -8.53
N LEU A 80 8.87 -3.98 -7.42
CA LEU A 80 8.51 -2.64 -6.96
C LEU A 80 8.54 -2.57 -5.44
N TRP A 81 9.22 -1.56 -4.91
CA TRP A 81 9.32 -1.26 -3.48
C TRP A 81 8.88 0.18 -3.24
N ILE A 82 7.82 0.39 -2.44
CA ILE A 82 7.27 1.71 -2.15
C ILE A 82 7.34 1.99 -0.66
N GLU A 83 8.21 2.93 -0.29
CA GLU A 83 8.29 3.49 1.06
C GLU A 83 7.66 4.88 1.13
N LEU A 84 7.16 5.24 2.30
CA LEU A 84 6.56 6.54 2.55
C LEU A 84 7.22 7.23 3.74
N GLY A 85 7.47 8.53 3.57
CA GLY A 85 8.04 9.38 4.60
C GLY A 85 9.42 9.86 4.20
N LEU A 86 10.35 9.83 5.16
CA LEU A 86 11.73 10.23 5.00
C LEU A 86 12.60 9.04 5.46
N PRO A 87 12.84 8.05 4.59
CA PRO A 87 13.73 6.95 4.92
C PRO A 87 15.18 7.44 5.03
N ASP A 88 15.94 6.80 5.90
CA ASP A 88 17.36 7.05 6.09
C ASP A 88 18.17 6.31 4.99
N GLU A 89 19.44 6.68 4.78
CA GLU A 89 20.36 5.97 3.87
C GLU A 89 20.88 4.64 4.42
#